data_AF-A0A8H7CPF9-F1
#
_entry.id   AF-A0A8H7CPF9-F1
#
_cell.length_a   1.000
_cell.length_b   1.000
_cell.length_c   1.000
_cell.angle_alpha   90.00
_cell.angle_beta   90.00
_cell.angle_gamma   90.00
#
_symmetry.space_group_name_H-M   'P 1'
#
loop_
_entity.id
_entity.type
_entity.pdbx_description
1 polymer ?
#
loop_
_entity_poly.entity_id
_entity_poly.type
_entity_poly.pdbx_seq_one_letter_code
_entity_poly.pdbx_strand_id
1 'polypeptide(L)'
;MADVLRPQKPYPWPWGQPSILITAAEEERRRANHWLDADLGEDNDDSDSDYVQSDSSDASTSDSDERMNNSTLDSDISESELPYIRADAQTGWPSSPTPSLKALEEQADWDRKIVDLIKAEQDVAAAYEPDEVVSLITQLYKLLVTMGHWPEGSLRYPPHTDPPVNEELAVQLGYTPAAVSIMRQLPYVSSNINGWYDDKYEIVARTRIADYTNDHHLKEGRRPYPYEYLDGCPDLDPWLLPLMLPKRYGWHVMLDTNLGAIRAYDSEGPPCETVEWRRHGEVPQDGWVKARWTEYRRAALVPAARYFEEVIYAYRSLSRLPVIKADYNDPNDNNFLSTDEEREEQQTLLTLYHECGWPDEWRREEFVAKWDAKKEEIVEKWRRLRAEHSK
;
A
#
# COMPACT_ATOMS: atom_id res chain seq x y z
N MET A 1 -34.54 -9.23 -21.26
CA MET A 1 -33.47 -8.30 -20.87
C MET A 1 -32.58 -9.06 -19.93
N ALA A 2 -31.42 -9.50 -20.41
CA ALA A 2 -30.47 -10.25 -19.60
C ALA A 2 -29.70 -9.24 -18.74
N ASP A 3 -29.82 -9.33 -17.42
CA ASP A 3 -28.86 -8.72 -16.51
C ASP A 3 -27.50 -9.36 -16.81
N VAL A 4 -26.67 -8.62 -17.56
CA VAL A 4 -25.27 -8.94 -17.72
C VAL A 4 -24.66 -8.74 -16.34
N LEU A 5 -24.48 -9.84 -15.62
CA LEU A 5 -23.73 -9.90 -14.36
C LEU A 5 -22.42 -9.15 -14.59
N ARG A 6 -22.26 -7.99 -13.96
CA ARG A 6 -20.99 -7.26 -13.99
C ARG A 6 -19.93 -8.22 -13.44
N PRO A 7 -18.80 -8.42 -14.14
CA PRO A 7 -17.73 -9.25 -13.61
C PRO A 7 -17.34 -8.72 -12.23
N GLN A 8 -17.40 -9.57 -11.21
CA GLN A 8 -16.98 -9.20 -9.87
C GLN A 8 -15.49 -8.85 -9.92
N LYS A 9 -15.15 -7.63 -9.50
CA LYS A 9 -13.76 -7.21 -9.36
C LYS A 9 -13.09 -8.17 -8.35
N PRO A 10 -11.90 -8.72 -8.64
CA PRO A 10 -11.23 -9.66 -7.75
C PRO A 10 -10.96 -9.03 -6.37
N TYR A 11 -10.70 -9.86 -5.36
CA TYR A 11 -10.33 -9.43 -4.02
C TYR A 11 -9.08 -10.20 -3.57
N PRO A 12 -8.12 -9.57 -2.87
CA PRO A 12 -7.92 -8.13 -2.70
C PRO A 12 -7.39 -7.52 -4.00
N TRP A 13 -8.31 -6.97 -4.78
CA TRP A 13 -7.97 -5.95 -5.75
C TRP A 13 -8.04 -4.62 -5.04
N PRO A 14 -7.18 -3.65 -5.38
CA PRO A 14 -7.21 -2.37 -4.70
C PRO A 14 -8.55 -1.62 -4.84
N TRP A 15 -9.53 -2.09 -5.63
CA TRP A 15 -10.81 -1.38 -5.84
C TRP A 15 -12.02 -2.31 -5.99
N GLY A 16 -11.93 -3.55 -5.50
CA GLY A 16 -13.15 -4.31 -5.22
C GLY A 16 -13.80 -3.70 -3.99
N GLN A 17 -15.05 -3.23 -4.08
CA GLN A 17 -15.79 -2.93 -2.85
C GLN A 17 -15.70 -4.17 -1.95
N PRO A 18 -15.44 -4.02 -0.64
CA PRO A 18 -15.69 -5.11 0.29
C PRO A 18 -17.12 -5.58 0.01
N SER A 19 -17.27 -6.85 -0.34
CA SER A 19 -18.54 -7.50 -0.65
C SER A 19 -19.68 -6.92 0.21
N ILE A 20 -20.61 -6.19 -0.42
CA ILE A 20 -22.04 -5.83 -0.14
C ILE A 20 -22.67 -6.22 1.23
N LEU A 21 -21.92 -6.25 2.32
CA LEU A 21 -22.41 -6.59 3.67
C LEU A 21 -22.17 -5.49 4.69
N ILE A 22 -21.63 -4.34 4.28
CA ILE A 22 -21.67 -3.13 5.11
C ILE A 22 -23.03 -2.50 4.90
N THR A 23 -23.86 -2.53 5.94
CA THR A 23 -25.19 -1.92 5.88
C THR A 23 -25.07 -0.39 5.88
N ALA A 24 -26.03 0.33 5.28
CA ALA A 24 -26.06 1.80 5.32
C ALA A 24 -25.96 2.37 6.75
N ALA A 25 -26.38 1.60 7.75
CA ALA A 25 -26.27 1.93 9.17
C ALA A 25 -24.82 1.92 9.70
N GLU A 26 -23.93 1.09 9.15
CA GLU A 26 -22.51 1.06 9.52
C GLU A 26 -21.72 2.19 8.87
N GLU A 27 -22.11 2.60 7.66
CA GLU A 27 -21.53 3.76 6.98
C GLU A 27 -21.89 5.07 7.69
N GLU A 28 -23.12 5.17 8.21
CA GLU A 28 -23.57 6.27 9.06
C GLU A 28 -22.84 6.29 10.42
N ARG A 29 -22.52 5.12 10.97
CA ARG A 29 -21.72 4.96 12.21
C ARG A 29 -20.25 5.36 12.02
N ARG A 30 -19.67 5.09 10.85
CA ARG A 30 -18.33 5.57 10.47
C ARG A 30 -18.29 7.08 10.31
N ARG A 31 -19.30 7.68 9.66
CA ARG A 31 -19.42 9.15 9.56
C ARG A 31 -19.56 9.80 10.93
N ALA A 32 -20.36 9.23 11.83
CA ALA A 32 -20.58 9.79 13.17
C ALA A 32 -19.30 9.86 14.02
N ASN A 33 -18.34 8.93 13.83
CA ASN A 33 -17.09 8.93 14.58
C ASN A 33 -16.02 9.87 13.99
N HIS A 34 -16.09 10.19 12.69
CA HIS A 34 -15.10 11.06 12.04
C HIS A 34 -15.30 12.55 12.36
N TRP A 35 -16.52 12.95 12.77
CA TRP A 35 -16.83 14.33 13.17
C TRP A 35 -16.32 14.72 14.57
N LEU A 36 -15.81 13.78 15.37
CA LEU A 36 -15.32 14.06 16.72
C LEU A 36 -13.83 14.45 16.77
N ASP A 37 -13.08 14.29 15.67
CA ASP A 37 -11.63 14.57 15.62
C ASP A 37 -11.26 15.80 14.76
N ALA A 38 -12.24 16.53 14.22
CA ALA A 38 -12.01 17.66 13.31
C ALA A 38 -11.86 19.03 14.02
N ASP A 39 -11.35 19.05 15.26
CA ASP A 39 -11.13 20.30 16.02
C ASP A 39 -9.66 20.44 16.49
N LEU A 40 -8.73 20.22 15.56
CA LEU A 40 -7.31 20.54 15.75
C LEU A 40 -6.82 21.51 14.68
N GLY A 41 -6.98 22.79 15.00
CA GLY A 41 -5.98 23.85 14.80
C GLY A 41 -5.36 23.99 13.42
N GLU A 42 -5.95 24.87 12.61
CA GLU A 42 -5.20 25.67 11.65
C GLU A 42 -4.15 26.51 12.41
N ASP A 43 -2.87 26.33 12.12
CA ASP A 43 -1.82 27.32 12.37
C ASP A 43 -0.72 27.21 11.30
N ASN A 44 -0.82 28.14 10.34
CA ASN A 44 0.19 29.02 9.76
C ASN A 44 1.68 28.62 9.64
N ASP A 45 2.16 28.87 8.43
CA ASP A 45 3.39 29.59 8.02
C ASP A 45 4.81 29.07 8.34
N ASP A 46 5.58 29.11 7.24
CA ASP A 46 7.01 29.39 7.12
C ASP A 46 8.04 28.46 7.78
N SER A 47 8.90 27.85 6.96
CA SER A 47 10.25 28.40 6.76
C SER A 47 11.08 27.50 5.85
N ASP A 48 11.54 28.08 4.76
CA ASP A 48 12.76 27.67 4.06
C ASP A 48 13.91 27.50 5.07
N SER A 49 14.69 26.42 4.95
CA SER A 49 16.07 26.42 5.45
C SER A 49 16.96 25.52 4.60
N ASP A 50 17.87 26.19 3.92
CA ASP A 50 19.03 25.65 3.23
C ASP A 50 19.97 24.95 4.23
N TYR A 51 20.17 23.65 4.08
CA TYR A 51 21.24 22.94 4.79
C TYR A 51 22.54 22.98 3.97
N VAL A 52 23.37 23.96 4.29
CA VAL A 52 24.79 23.99 3.92
C VAL A 52 25.56 23.06 4.85
N GLN A 53 26.21 22.03 4.29
CA GLN A 53 27.20 21.22 4.99
C GLN A 53 28.50 22.01 5.15
N SER A 54 28.98 22.14 6.38
CA SER A 54 30.36 22.54 6.68
C SER A 54 31.01 21.51 7.59
N ASP A 55 32.05 20.89 7.05
CA ASP A 55 33.08 20.15 7.78
C ASP A 55 33.76 21.04 8.82
N SER A 56 33.99 20.49 10.02
CA SER A 56 35.14 20.87 10.84
C SER A 56 35.50 19.77 11.83
N SER A 57 36.75 19.35 11.73
CA SER A 57 37.52 18.54 12.65
C SER A 57 37.70 19.18 14.03
N ASP A 58 37.77 18.35 15.08
CA ASP A 58 38.94 18.20 15.97
C ASP A 58 38.57 17.81 17.41
N ALA A 59 39.02 16.60 17.76
CA ALA A 59 39.84 16.22 18.91
C ALA A 59 39.52 16.68 20.35
N SER A 60 39.57 15.66 21.24
CA SER A 60 39.97 15.68 22.67
C SER A 60 38.96 16.31 23.66
N THR A 61 38.71 15.83 24.88
CA THR A 61 39.41 14.96 25.85
C THR A 61 38.45 14.61 27.01
N SER A 62 38.87 13.64 27.85
CA SER A 62 38.56 13.43 29.28
C SER A 62 37.15 12.99 29.67
N ASP A 63 36.98 11.77 30.21
CA ASP A 63 37.17 11.38 31.63
C ASP A 63 36.14 12.01 32.57
N SER A 64 35.09 11.24 32.90
CA SER A 64 34.52 11.20 34.26
C SER A 64 33.59 9.99 34.41
N ASP A 65 34.01 9.07 35.28
CA ASP A 65 33.18 8.11 35.96
C ASP A 65 32.01 8.79 36.69
N GLU A 66 30.77 8.38 36.44
CA GLU A 66 29.72 8.39 37.48
C GLU A 66 28.84 7.13 37.37
N ARG A 67 29.16 6.18 38.26
CA ARG A 67 28.27 5.10 38.69
C ARG A 67 27.01 5.68 39.32
N MET A 68 25.87 5.60 38.63
CA MET A 68 24.56 5.71 39.26
C MET A 68 24.09 4.31 39.69
N ASN A 69 24.26 4.04 40.98
CA ASN A 69 23.60 2.95 41.70
C ASN A 69 22.09 3.19 41.68
N ASN A 70 21.33 2.34 40.97
CA ASN A 70 19.87 2.32 41.10
C ASN A 70 19.50 1.44 42.30
N SER A 71 19.32 2.12 43.43
CA SER A 71 18.82 1.61 44.69
C SER A 71 17.37 1.15 44.54
N THR A 72 17.15 -0.14 44.82
CA THR A 72 16.06 -0.69 45.66
C THR A 72 14.95 0.30 46.05
N LEU A 73 13.78 0.08 45.47
CA LEU A 73 12.49 0.60 45.93
C LEU A 73 11.54 -0.60 46.08
N ASP A 74 11.90 -1.48 47.01
CA ASP A 74 10.94 -2.38 47.65
C ASP A 74 10.15 -1.52 48.64
N SER A 75 8.99 -1.03 48.21
CA SER A 75 8.00 -0.47 49.13
C SER A 75 7.28 -1.65 49.81
N ASP A 76 7.64 -1.88 51.07
CA ASP A 76 6.97 -2.78 51.99
C ASP A 76 5.45 -2.49 52.03
N ILE A 77 4.65 -3.35 51.40
CA ILE A 77 3.21 -3.42 51.65
C ILE A 77 3.04 -3.97 53.07
N SER A 78 2.46 -3.16 53.95
CA SER A 78 2.25 -3.55 55.34
C SER A 78 1.28 -4.74 55.44
N GLU A 79 1.60 -5.75 56.28
CA GLU A 79 0.72 -6.91 56.52
C GLU A 79 -0.69 -6.51 57.03
N SER A 80 -0.87 -5.27 57.48
CA SER A 80 -2.16 -4.69 57.87
C SER A 80 -3.10 -4.34 56.70
N GLU A 81 -2.62 -4.27 55.46
CA GLU A 81 -3.44 -3.94 54.28
C GLU A 81 -3.93 -5.20 53.52
N LEU A 82 -3.42 -6.39 53.87
CA LEU A 82 -3.86 -7.67 53.31
C LEU A 82 -5.33 -8.07 53.55
N PRO A 83 -6.05 -7.60 54.61
CA PRO A 83 -7.45 -7.94 54.81
C PRO A 83 -8.40 -7.28 53.79
N TYR A 84 -8.05 -6.09 53.27
CA TYR A 84 -8.90 -5.39 52.31
C TYR A 84 -8.81 -6.00 50.89
N ILE A 85 -7.67 -6.58 50.52
CA ILE A 85 -7.51 -7.29 49.23
C ILE A 85 -8.22 -8.65 49.24
N ARG A 86 -8.39 -9.29 50.41
CA ARG A 86 -9.08 -10.60 50.51
C ARG A 86 -10.60 -10.50 50.65
N ALA A 87 -11.16 -9.35 51.03
CA ALA A 87 -12.62 -9.17 51.14
C ALA A 87 -13.30 -8.95 49.77
N ASP A 88 -12.60 -8.39 48.80
CA ASP A 88 -13.11 -8.19 47.43
C ASP A 88 -12.97 -9.43 46.52
N ALA A 89 -12.30 -10.49 46.98
CA ALA A 89 -12.20 -11.76 46.25
C ALA A 89 -13.44 -12.67 46.41
N GLN A 90 -14.42 -12.28 47.25
CA GLN A 90 -15.66 -13.04 47.49
C GLN A 90 -16.92 -12.39 46.90
N THR A 91 -16.82 -11.21 46.29
CA THR A 91 -17.87 -10.72 45.40
C THR A 91 -17.75 -11.52 44.10
N GLY A 92 -18.54 -12.61 44.03
CA GLY A 92 -18.51 -13.55 42.91
C GLY A 92 -18.59 -12.80 41.57
N TRP A 93 -17.46 -12.73 40.88
CA TRP A 93 -17.42 -12.24 39.51
C TRP A 93 -18.46 -13.06 38.73
N PRO A 94 -19.38 -12.40 38.01
CA PRO A 94 -20.38 -13.12 37.23
C PRO A 94 -19.62 -14.09 36.33
N SER A 95 -19.94 -15.37 36.47
CA SER A 95 -19.37 -16.45 35.67
C SER A 95 -19.39 -15.98 34.22
N SER A 96 -18.23 -15.97 33.55
CA SER A 96 -18.12 -15.50 32.17
C SER A 96 -19.27 -16.12 31.37
N PRO A 97 -20.12 -15.30 30.71
CA PRO A 97 -21.33 -15.79 30.07
C PRO A 97 -20.95 -16.92 29.12
N THR A 98 -21.61 -18.06 29.25
CA THR A 98 -21.40 -19.19 28.35
C THR A 98 -21.65 -18.71 26.92
N PRO A 99 -20.76 -18.97 25.96
CA PRO A 99 -20.95 -18.55 24.57
C PRO A 99 -22.29 -19.05 24.05
N SER A 100 -23.01 -18.20 23.32
CA SER A 100 -24.24 -18.64 22.66
C SER A 100 -23.94 -19.72 21.61
N LEU A 101 -24.90 -20.60 21.32
CA LEU A 101 -24.76 -21.61 20.26
C LEU A 101 -24.35 -20.98 18.91
N LYS A 102 -24.94 -19.81 18.59
CA LYS A 102 -24.60 -19.04 17.40
C LYS A 102 -23.13 -18.62 17.37
N ALA A 103 -22.58 -18.18 18.51
CA ALA A 103 -21.17 -17.81 18.60
C ALA A 103 -20.24 -19.02 18.40
N LEU A 104 -20.64 -20.21 18.88
CA LEU A 104 -19.88 -21.45 18.65
C LEU A 104 -19.92 -21.89 17.19
N GLU A 105 -21.06 -21.77 16.52
CA GLU A 105 -21.21 -22.06 15.09
C GLU A 105 -20.40 -21.08 14.23
N GLU A 106 -20.44 -19.79 14.55
CA GLU A 106 -19.63 -18.76 13.91
C GLU A 106 -18.12 -19.05 14.08
N GLN A 107 -17.68 -19.42 15.29
CA GLN A 107 -16.27 -19.79 15.53
C GLN A 107 -15.83 -21.01 14.70
N ALA A 108 -16.65 -22.06 14.63
CA ALA A 108 -16.33 -23.26 13.86
C ALA A 108 -16.23 -22.98 12.34
N ASP A 109 -17.08 -22.11 11.81
CA ASP A 109 -16.99 -21.66 10.41
C ASP A 109 -15.68 -20.89 10.16
N TRP A 110 -15.26 -20.04 11.10
CA TRP A 110 -13.97 -19.33 11.02
C TRP A 110 -12.78 -20.27 11.05
N ASP A 111 -12.77 -21.25 11.95
CA ASP A 111 -11.68 -22.23 12.03
C ASP A 111 -11.55 -23.01 10.71
N ARG A 112 -12.68 -23.38 10.08
CA ARG A 112 -12.66 -24.00 8.75
C ARG A 112 -12.06 -23.08 7.68
N LYS A 113 -12.50 -21.82 7.64
CA LYS A 113 -11.97 -20.82 6.71
C LYS A 113 -10.47 -20.59 6.86
N ILE A 114 -9.95 -20.62 8.09
CA ILE A 114 -8.50 -20.49 8.37
C ILE A 114 -7.73 -21.69 7.82
N VAL A 115 -8.24 -22.91 8.01
CA VAL A 115 -7.62 -24.12 7.45
C VAL A 115 -7.62 -24.09 5.92
N ASP A 116 -8.74 -23.69 5.30
CA ASP A 116 -8.85 -23.55 3.85
C ASP A 116 -7.88 -22.49 3.30
N LEU A 117 -7.72 -21.37 4.01
CA LEU A 117 -6.74 -20.32 3.68
C LEU A 117 -5.30 -20.85 3.74
N ILE A 118 -4.90 -21.51 4.81
CA ILE A 118 -3.54 -22.06 4.96
C ILE A 118 -3.23 -23.05 3.84
N LYS A 119 -4.21 -23.90 3.50
CA LYS A 119 -4.05 -24.83 2.38
C LYS A 119 -3.89 -24.06 1.05
N ALA A 120 -4.70 -23.04 0.81
CA ALA A 120 -4.56 -22.21 -0.38
C ALA A 120 -3.16 -21.54 -0.44
N GLU A 121 -2.64 -21.02 0.68
CA GLU A 121 -1.28 -20.47 0.75
C GLU A 121 -0.20 -21.50 0.39
N GLN A 122 -0.35 -22.74 0.85
CA GLN A 122 0.56 -23.83 0.51
C GLN A 122 0.49 -24.19 -0.97
N ASP A 123 -0.72 -24.25 -1.54
CA ASP A 123 -0.94 -24.54 -2.96
C ASP A 123 -0.33 -23.44 -3.84
N VAL A 124 -0.46 -22.16 -3.43
CA VAL A 124 0.16 -21.01 -4.12
C VAL A 124 1.68 -21.05 -4.04
N ALA A 125 2.23 -21.32 -2.85
CA ALA A 125 3.67 -21.45 -2.67
C ALA A 125 4.25 -22.60 -3.50
N ALA A 126 3.53 -23.72 -3.61
CA ALA A 126 3.95 -24.86 -4.41
C ALA A 126 3.89 -24.60 -5.94
N ALA A 127 3.06 -23.66 -6.38
CA ALA A 127 2.93 -23.25 -7.78
C ALA A 127 3.76 -22.01 -8.14
N TYR A 128 4.53 -21.45 -7.20
CA TYR A 128 5.25 -20.21 -7.41
C TYR A 128 6.45 -20.38 -8.32
N GLU A 129 6.40 -19.75 -9.50
CA GLU A 129 7.49 -19.64 -10.44
C GLU A 129 8.02 -18.18 -10.50
N PRO A 130 9.19 -17.88 -9.90
CA PRO A 130 9.81 -16.56 -9.90
C PRO A 130 9.88 -15.88 -11.29
N ASP A 131 10.29 -16.65 -12.30
CA ASP A 131 10.51 -16.14 -13.66
C ASP A 131 9.19 -15.74 -14.34
N GLU A 132 8.09 -16.43 -14.01
CA GLU A 132 6.75 -16.08 -14.49
C GLU A 132 6.30 -14.73 -13.92
N VAL A 133 6.50 -14.52 -12.62
CA VAL A 133 6.16 -13.24 -11.96
C VAL A 133 6.98 -12.09 -12.54
N VAL A 134 8.29 -12.28 -12.73
CA VAL A 134 9.16 -11.29 -13.39
C VAL A 134 8.68 -10.99 -14.81
N SER A 135 8.31 -12.03 -15.56
CA SER A 135 7.77 -11.89 -16.92
C SER A 135 6.47 -11.09 -16.94
N LEU A 136 5.55 -11.34 -16.01
CA LEU A 136 4.28 -10.62 -15.92
C LEU A 136 4.46 -9.16 -15.50
N ILE A 137 5.34 -8.86 -14.53
CA ILE A 137 5.69 -7.47 -14.19
C ILE A 137 6.30 -6.76 -15.41
N THR A 138 7.16 -7.46 -16.14
CA THR A 138 7.76 -6.94 -17.38
C THR A 138 6.71 -6.66 -18.45
N GLN A 139 5.73 -7.55 -18.62
CA GLN A 139 4.62 -7.36 -19.54
C GLN A 139 3.75 -6.17 -19.14
N LEU A 140 3.45 -6.00 -17.85
CA LEU A 140 2.71 -4.86 -17.33
C LEU A 140 3.44 -3.54 -17.64
N TYR A 141 4.74 -3.44 -17.35
CA TYR A 141 5.48 -2.20 -17.61
C TYR A 141 5.58 -1.89 -19.10
N LYS A 142 5.82 -2.90 -19.94
CA LYS A 142 5.79 -2.74 -21.41
C LYS A 142 4.43 -2.25 -21.89
N LEU A 143 3.35 -2.82 -21.36
CA LEU A 143 1.98 -2.40 -21.70
C LEU A 143 1.78 -0.91 -21.39
N LEU A 144 2.22 -0.43 -20.23
CA LEU A 144 2.10 0.98 -19.84
C LEU A 144 2.89 1.91 -20.78
N VAL A 145 4.10 1.52 -21.21
CA VAL A 145 4.86 2.26 -22.23
C VAL A 145 4.10 2.29 -23.56
N THR A 146 3.59 1.13 -24.00
CA THR A 146 2.82 1.00 -25.26
C THR A 146 1.58 1.88 -25.23
N MET A 147 0.86 1.93 -24.10
CA MET A 147 -0.34 2.76 -23.91
C MET A 147 -0.04 4.26 -23.78
N GLY A 148 1.22 4.67 -23.81
CA GLY A 148 1.62 6.07 -23.71
C GLY A 148 1.69 6.62 -22.28
N HIS A 149 1.58 5.77 -21.26
CA HIS A 149 1.77 6.18 -19.86
C HIS A 149 3.16 6.74 -19.62
N TRP A 150 4.16 6.03 -20.16
CA TRP A 150 5.55 6.42 -20.10
C TRP A 150 6.14 6.59 -21.50
N PRO A 151 7.18 7.44 -21.64
CA PRO A 151 7.95 7.56 -22.87
C PRO A 151 8.57 6.22 -23.30
N GLU A 152 8.89 6.10 -24.59
CA GLU A 152 9.73 5.00 -25.07
C GLU A 152 11.14 5.09 -24.45
N GLY A 153 11.77 3.92 -24.22
CA GLY A 153 13.08 3.84 -23.57
C GLY A 153 13.07 4.15 -22.06
N SER A 154 11.90 4.34 -21.46
CA SER A 154 11.73 4.55 -20.01
C SER A 154 12.07 3.36 -19.14
N LEU A 155 12.18 2.16 -19.71
CA LEU A 155 12.42 0.92 -18.97
C LEU A 155 13.87 0.48 -19.08
N ARG A 156 14.45 0.12 -17.94
CA ARG A 156 15.75 -0.52 -17.81
C ARG A 156 15.53 -2.00 -17.52
N TYR A 157 16.10 -2.85 -18.37
CA TYR A 157 15.96 -4.31 -18.27
C TYR A 157 17.23 -4.93 -17.67
N PRO A 158 17.11 -6.09 -17.00
CA PRO A 158 18.29 -6.84 -16.60
C PRO A 158 19.14 -7.27 -17.81
N PRO A 159 20.46 -7.49 -17.65
CA PRO A 159 21.23 -7.29 -16.42
C PRO A 159 21.48 -5.80 -16.13
N HIS A 160 21.22 -5.38 -14.89
CA HIS A 160 21.45 -4.00 -14.45
C HIS A 160 22.92 -3.79 -14.13
N THR A 161 23.62 -3.03 -14.96
CA THR A 161 25.06 -2.74 -14.78
C THR A 161 25.35 -1.32 -14.29
N ASP A 162 24.40 -0.41 -14.40
CA ASP A 162 24.61 1.01 -14.06
C ASP A 162 23.31 1.69 -13.57
N PRO A 163 23.12 1.85 -12.24
CA PRO A 163 23.79 1.06 -11.19
C PRO A 163 23.24 -0.38 -11.12
N PRO A 164 24.05 -1.37 -10.67
CA PRO A 164 23.54 -2.69 -10.31
C PRO A 164 22.76 -2.65 -8.99
N VAL A 165 22.05 -3.73 -8.68
CA VAL A 165 21.48 -3.93 -7.33
C VAL A 165 22.63 -4.12 -6.34
N ASN A 166 22.65 -3.36 -5.24
CA ASN A 166 23.63 -3.49 -4.18
C ASN A 166 23.32 -4.71 -3.30
N GLU A 167 23.79 -5.89 -3.73
CA GLU A 167 23.53 -7.16 -3.06
C GLU A 167 24.09 -7.21 -1.64
N GLU A 168 25.27 -6.62 -1.39
CA GLU A 168 25.83 -6.58 -0.04
C GLU A 168 24.94 -5.78 0.93
N LEU A 169 24.46 -4.62 0.51
CA LEU A 169 23.52 -3.83 1.30
C LEU A 169 22.19 -4.58 1.49
N ALA A 170 21.68 -5.24 0.45
CA ALA A 170 20.45 -6.01 0.55
C ALA A 170 20.56 -7.13 1.61
N VAL A 171 21.69 -7.83 1.65
CA VAL A 171 21.97 -8.85 2.68
C VAL A 171 22.10 -8.22 4.07
N GLN A 172 22.77 -7.06 4.21
CA GLN A 172 22.87 -6.34 5.48
C GLN A 172 21.51 -5.89 6.02
N LEU A 173 20.60 -5.51 5.11
CA LEU A 173 19.21 -5.15 5.40
C LEU A 173 18.30 -6.37 5.67
N GLY A 174 18.86 -7.58 5.60
CA GLY A 174 18.16 -8.82 5.94
C GLY A 174 17.25 -9.35 4.84
N TYR A 175 17.39 -8.93 3.58
CA TYR A 175 16.64 -9.57 2.49
C TYR A 175 17.09 -11.03 2.28
N THR A 176 16.14 -11.92 1.95
CA THR A 176 16.48 -13.31 1.60
C THR A 176 17.14 -13.43 0.22
N PRO A 177 17.90 -14.51 -0.05
CA PRO A 177 18.46 -14.75 -1.38
C PRO A 177 17.41 -14.81 -2.50
N ALA A 178 16.19 -15.30 -2.20
CA ALA A 178 15.09 -15.33 -3.16
C ALA A 178 14.63 -13.91 -3.53
N ALA A 179 14.45 -13.03 -2.54
CA ALA A 179 14.10 -11.63 -2.76
C ALA A 179 15.17 -10.89 -3.57
N VAL A 180 16.45 -11.04 -3.21
CA VAL A 180 17.57 -10.46 -3.96
C VAL A 180 17.62 -11.00 -5.39
N SER A 181 17.33 -12.30 -5.59
CA SER A 181 17.27 -12.88 -6.94
C SER A 181 16.18 -12.24 -7.80
N ILE A 182 15.00 -11.98 -7.25
CA ILE A 182 13.93 -11.25 -7.96
C ILE A 182 14.37 -9.81 -8.27
N MET A 183 14.94 -9.08 -7.31
CA MET A 183 15.41 -7.69 -7.51
C MET A 183 16.35 -7.57 -8.72
N ARG A 184 17.20 -8.56 -8.98
CA ARG A 184 18.13 -8.54 -10.12
C ARG A 184 17.44 -8.72 -11.47
N GLN A 185 16.27 -9.33 -11.48
CA GLN A 185 15.55 -9.72 -12.69
C GLN A 185 14.40 -8.76 -13.04
N LEU A 186 13.92 -7.98 -12.06
CA LEU A 186 12.86 -7.00 -12.31
C LEU A 186 13.31 -5.92 -13.30
N PRO A 187 12.43 -5.47 -14.21
CA PRO A 187 12.66 -4.23 -14.94
C PRO A 187 12.43 -3.03 -14.01
N TYR A 188 13.18 -1.96 -14.23
CA TYR A 188 13.05 -0.71 -13.49
C TYR A 188 12.68 0.45 -14.40
N VAL A 189 11.93 1.42 -13.88
CA VAL A 189 11.65 2.66 -14.59
C VAL A 189 12.84 3.61 -14.40
N SER A 190 13.26 4.24 -15.49
CA SER A 190 14.39 5.16 -15.49
C SER A 190 14.13 6.40 -14.64
N SER A 191 15.16 6.85 -13.91
CA SER A 191 15.08 8.00 -13.01
C SER A 191 14.98 9.34 -13.74
N ASN A 192 15.35 9.41 -15.02
CA ASN A 192 15.31 10.64 -15.83
C ASN A 192 13.90 11.14 -16.14
N ILE A 193 12.89 10.37 -15.79
CA ILE A 193 11.49 10.76 -15.90
C ILE A 193 11.04 11.36 -14.54
N ASN A 194 11.69 11.01 -13.42
CA ASN A 194 11.27 11.35 -12.06
C ASN A 194 11.48 12.84 -11.68
N GLY A 195 10.37 13.54 -11.45
CA GLY A 195 10.25 14.45 -10.33
C GLY A 195 9.58 13.73 -9.15
N TRP A 196 10.03 13.96 -7.91
CA TRP A 196 9.46 13.37 -6.68
C TRP A 196 7.94 13.58 -6.54
N TYR A 197 7.38 14.56 -7.24
CA TYR A 197 5.98 14.96 -7.21
C TYR A 197 5.22 14.69 -8.52
N ASP A 198 5.80 14.01 -9.52
CA ASP A 198 5.09 13.80 -10.78
C ASP A 198 4.20 12.54 -10.68
N ASP A 199 2.88 12.75 -10.70
CA ASP A 199 1.85 11.70 -10.64
C ASP A 199 1.92 10.72 -11.83
N LYS A 200 2.74 11.01 -12.86
CA LYS A 200 2.95 10.15 -14.04
C LYS A 200 3.61 8.80 -13.73
N TYR A 201 4.07 8.54 -12.50
CA TYR A 201 4.66 7.25 -12.09
C TYR A 201 3.70 6.33 -11.34
N GLU A 202 2.51 6.82 -11.03
CA GLU A 202 1.58 6.07 -10.23
C GLU A 202 0.87 5.02 -11.09
N ILE A 203 1.20 3.75 -10.90
CA ILE A 203 0.35 2.64 -11.36
C ILE A 203 -0.84 2.49 -10.38
N VAL A 204 -0.53 2.63 -9.10
CA VAL A 204 -1.50 2.57 -8.01
C VAL A 204 -1.47 3.91 -7.27
N ALA A 205 -2.64 4.35 -6.82
CA ALA A 205 -2.85 5.63 -6.17
C ALA A 205 -1.78 5.95 -5.11
N ARG A 206 -1.17 7.13 -5.25
CA ARG A 206 -0.25 7.70 -4.26
C ARG A 206 0.90 6.75 -3.95
N THR A 207 1.48 6.13 -4.97
CA THR A 207 2.64 5.25 -4.82
C THR A 207 3.82 5.73 -5.67
N ARG A 208 4.97 5.11 -5.48
CA ARG A 208 6.09 5.15 -6.41
C ARG A 208 6.59 3.74 -6.66
N ILE A 209 7.09 3.49 -7.86
CA ILE A 209 7.64 2.19 -8.22
C ILE A 209 8.98 2.00 -7.48
N ALA A 210 9.16 0.85 -6.85
CA ALA A 210 10.42 0.50 -6.21
C ALA A 210 11.52 0.28 -7.27
N ASP A 211 12.73 0.75 -6.97
CA ASP A 211 13.91 0.64 -7.84
C ASP A 211 15.09 0.20 -6.98
N TYR A 212 15.32 -1.09 -6.91
CA TYR A 212 16.33 -1.66 -6.02
C TYR A 212 17.76 -1.54 -6.56
N THR A 213 17.96 -0.90 -7.71
CA THR A 213 19.28 -0.39 -8.09
C THR A 213 19.65 0.89 -7.34
N ASN A 214 18.68 1.50 -6.64
CA ASN A 214 18.88 2.65 -5.76
C ASN A 214 18.91 2.21 -4.29
N ASP A 215 20.05 2.41 -3.62
CA ASP A 215 20.26 2.11 -2.20
C ASP A 215 19.22 2.75 -1.27
N HIS A 216 18.65 3.91 -1.64
CA HIS A 216 17.58 4.55 -0.87
C HIS A 216 16.31 3.69 -0.88
N HIS A 217 15.90 3.18 -2.05
CA HIS A 217 14.72 2.32 -2.19
C HIS A 217 14.96 0.95 -1.54
N LEU A 218 16.19 0.42 -1.55
CA LEU A 218 16.55 -0.78 -0.80
C LEU A 218 16.28 -0.63 0.70
N LYS A 219 16.76 0.47 1.30
CA LYS A 219 16.56 0.78 2.73
C LYS A 219 15.09 1.03 3.05
N GLU A 220 14.42 1.78 2.19
CA GLU A 220 13.03 2.12 2.38
C GLU A 220 12.10 0.92 2.24
N GLY A 221 12.40 -0.01 1.32
CA GLY A 221 11.64 -1.25 1.12
C GLY A 221 11.67 -2.20 2.31
N ARG A 222 12.48 -1.92 3.35
CA ARG A 222 12.42 -2.64 4.63
C ARG A 222 11.46 -2.00 5.64
N ARG A 223 11.04 -0.76 5.41
CA ARG A 223 10.16 -0.03 6.34
C ARG A 223 8.70 -0.41 6.09
N PRO A 224 7.94 -0.79 7.13
CA PRO A 224 6.52 -1.07 6.97
C PRO A 224 5.72 0.18 6.59
N TYR A 225 6.14 1.34 7.10
CA TYR A 225 5.58 2.66 6.78
C TYR A 225 6.72 3.63 6.46
N PRO A 226 7.01 3.89 5.18
CA PRO A 226 8.17 4.72 4.83
C PRO A 226 8.07 6.19 5.25
N TYR A 227 6.87 6.71 5.54
CA TYR A 227 6.65 8.14 5.92
C TYR A 227 6.31 8.37 7.37
N GLU A 228 5.70 7.38 8.04
CA GLU A 228 5.55 7.46 9.48
C GLU A 228 6.87 6.96 10.05
N TYR A 229 7.77 7.89 10.41
CA TYR A 229 8.97 7.62 11.21
C TYR A 229 8.52 7.19 12.61
N LEU A 230 7.79 6.08 12.68
CA LEU A 230 7.41 5.43 13.91
C LEU A 230 8.67 4.75 14.42
N ASP A 231 9.45 5.53 15.18
CA ASP A 231 10.60 5.01 15.90
C ASP A 231 10.21 3.73 16.64
N GLY A 232 10.99 2.67 16.41
CA GLY A 232 10.75 1.36 17.02
C GLY A 232 9.83 0.42 16.24
N CYS A 233 9.36 0.77 15.03
CA CYS A 233 8.79 -0.23 14.14
C CYS A 233 9.90 -1.15 13.61
N PRO A 234 9.77 -2.48 13.76
CA PRO A 234 10.72 -3.40 13.16
C PRO A 234 10.55 -3.42 11.64
N ASP A 235 11.62 -3.87 10.98
CA ASP A 235 11.62 -4.07 9.54
C ASP A 235 10.55 -5.10 9.11
N LEU A 236 10.14 -5.00 7.84
CA LEU A 236 9.30 -5.99 7.17
C LEU A 236 9.93 -7.39 7.23
N ASP A 237 9.16 -8.44 6.99
CA ASP A 237 9.74 -9.78 6.90
C ASP A 237 10.80 -9.88 5.77
N PRO A 238 11.93 -10.60 5.95
CA PRO A 238 13.03 -10.73 4.99
C PRO A 238 12.68 -11.10 3.54
N TRP A 239 11.56 -11.80 3.33
CA TRP A 239 11.11 -12.30 2.04
C TRP A 239 10.08 -11.40 1.37
N LEU A 240 9.66 -10.31 2.03
CA LEU A 240 8.76 -9.33 1.45
C LEU A 240 9.53 -8.31 0.61
N LEU A 241 9.01 -8.09 -0.59
CA LEU A 241 9.56 -7.19 -1.58
C LEU A 241 8.50 -6.17 -2.00
N PRO A 242 8.49 -4.96 -1.43
CA PRO A 242 7.65 -3.88 -1.93
C PRO A 242 7.91 -3.58 -3.41
N LEU A 243 6.90 -3.80 -4.25
CA LEU A 243 6.96 -3.44 -5.67
C LEU A 243 6.57 -1.98 -5.89
N MET A 244 5.66 -1.50 -5.04
CA MET A 244 5.28 -0.09 -4.93
C MET A 244 5.59 0.37 -3.52
N LEU A 245 6.36 1.45 -3.39
CA LEU A 245 6.52 2.16 -2.13
C LEU A 245 5.35 3.14 -2.05
N PRO A 246 4.56 3.13 -0.96
CA PRO A 246 3.47 4.10 -0.81
C PRO A 246 4.02 5.53 -0.78
N LYS A 247 3.16 6.54 -0.85
CA LYS A 247 3.40 7.90 -0.33
C LYS A 247 2.78 7.98 1.08
N ARG A 248 2.56 9.17 1.65
CA ARG A 248 1.96 9.35 2.98
C ARG A 248 0.63 8.59 3.17
N TYR A 249 -0.21 8.53 2.14
CA TYR A 249 -1.51 7.85 2.14
C TYR A 249 -1.65 6.93 0.93
N GLY A 250 -0.57 6.20 0.65
CA GLY A 250 -0.44 5.37 -0.54
C GLY A 250 -0.89 3.94 -0.38
N TRP A 251 -0.96 3.25 -1.51
CA TRP A 251 -1.10 1.81 -1.53
C TRP A 251 0.21 1.10 -1.23
N HIS A 252 0.10 0.01 -0.49
CA HIS A 252 1.14 -0.98 -0.31
C HIS A 252 0.89 -2.10 -1.31
N VAL A 253 1.88 -2.40 -2.16
CA VAL A 253 1.85 -3.57 -3.05
C VAL A 253 3.17 -4.30 -2.91
N MET A 254 3.13 -5.46 -2.26
CA MET A 254 4.32 -6.22 -1.88
C MET A 254 4.23 -7.65 -2.41
N LEU A 255 5.35 -8.14 -2.96
CA LEU A 255 5.53 -9.54 -3.31
C LEU A 255 6.09 -10.30 -2.11
N ASP A 256 5.36 -11.31 -1.67
CA ASP A 256 5.82 -12.34 -0.75
C ASP A 256 6.58 -13.40 -1.54
N THR A 257 7.91 -13.30 -1.56
CA THR A 257 8.76 -14.21 -2.36
C THR A 257 8.87 -15.62 -1.77
N ASN A 258 8.34 -15.85 -0.57
CA ASN A 258 8.26 -17.18 0.02
C ASN A 258 6.99 -17.90 -0.43
N LEU A 259 5.88 -17.15 -0.59
CA LEU A 259 4.60 -17.71 -1.00
C LEU A 259 4.31 -17.55 -2.49
N GLY A 260 4.97 -16.65 -3.20
CA GLY A 260 4.59 -16.31 -4.59
C GLY A 260 3.28 -15.55 -4.68
N ALA A 261 3.01 -14.68 -3.71
CA ALA A 261 1.73 -13.99 -3.59
C ALA A 261 1.91 -12.48 -3.39
N ILE A 262 0.93 -11.70 -3.83
CA ILE A 262 0.85 -10.25 -3.64
C ILE A 262 0.01 -9.95 -2.40
N ARG A 263 0.52 -9.03 -1.58
CA ARG A 263 -0.21 -8.34 -0.52
C ARG A 263 -0.49 -6.92 -1.01
N ALA A 264 -1.76 -6.57 -1.15
CA ALA A 264 -2.18 -5.23 -1.59
C ALA A 264 -3.23 -4.65 -0.64
N TYR A 265 -2.97 -3.46 -0.11
CA TYR A 265 -3.89 -2.70 0.78
C TYR A 265 -3.52 -1.21 0.77
N ASP A 266 -4.46 -0.33 1.14
CA ASP A 266 -4.22 1.12 1.20
C ASP A 266 -3.65 1.55 2.56
N SER A 267 -3.48 2.85 2.76
CA SER A 267 -2.99 3.40 4.04
C SER A 267 -3.98 3.26 5.21
N GLU A 268 -5.23 2.87 4.97
CA GLU A 268 -6.20 2.58 6.03
C GLU A 268 -6.06 1.15 6.56
N GLY A 269 -5.23 0.34 5.91
CA GLY A 269 -4.96 -1.04 6.28
C GLY A 269 -5.91 -2.03 5.59
N PRO A 270 -5.66 -3.34 5.73
CA PRO A 270 -6.52 -4.35 5.17
C PRO A 270 -7.88 -4.40 5.90
N PRO A 271 -8.97 -4.77 5.21
CA PRO A 271 -10.28 -4.88 5.85
C PRO A 271 -10.27 -5.87 7.04
N CYS A 272 -10.72 -5.39 8.20
CA CYS A 272 -10.69 -6.14 9.46
C CYS A 272 -11.68 -7.32 9.53
N GLU A 273 -12.54 -7.45 8.53
CA GLU A 273 -13.55 -8.50 8.42
C GLU A 273 -13.06 -9.75 7.66
N THR A 274 -11.82 -9.72 7.17
CA THR A 274 -11.22 -10.82 6.40
C THR A 274 -10.79 -12.00 7.27
N VAL A 275 -10.72 -13.19 6.67
CA VAL A 275 -10.15 -14.38 7.34
C VAL A 275 -8.67 -14.18 7.67
N GLU A 276 -7.95 -13.46 6.81
CA GLU A 276 -6.55 -13.09 7.00
C GLU A 276 -6.35 -12.14 8.17
N TRP A 277 -7.31 -11.26 8.47
CA TRP A 277 -7.27 -10.46 9.68
C TRP A 277 -7.48 -11.31 10.93
N ARG A 278 -8.55 -12.12 10.95
CA ARG A 278 -8.95 -12.89 12.14
C ARG A 278 -7.97 -13.98 12.55
N ARG A 279 -7.23 -14.60 11.63
CA ARG A 279 -6.23 -15.64 11.95
C ARG A 279 -5.11 -15.15 12.89
N HIS A 280 -4.83 -13.85 12.89
CA HIS A 280 -3.76 -13.24 13.69
C HIS A 280 -4.24 -12.82 15.09
N GLY A 281 -5.48 -13.17 15.47
CA GLY A 281 -6.08 -12.83 16.76
C GLY A 281 -6.50 -11.37 16.88
N GLU A 282 -7.08 -11.03 18.04
CA GLU A 282 -7.40 -9.64 18.36
C GLU A 282 -6.13 -8.81 18.48
N VAL A 283 -6.15 -7.63 17.87
CA VAL A 283 -5.10 -6.64 18.05
C VAL A 283 -5.19 -6.14 19.49
N PRO A 284 -4.10 -6.13 20.27
CA PRO A 284 -4.13 -5.50 21.58
C PRO A 284 -4.65 -4.06 21.44
N GLN A 285 -5.74 -3.74 22.14
CA GLN A 285 -6.35 -2.40 22.11
C GLN A 285 -5.39 -1.31 22.61
N ASP A 286 -4.37 -1.70 23.37
CA ASP A 286 -3.40 -0.82 24.05
C ASP A 286 -2.34 -0.18 23.15
N GLY A 287 -2.60 -0.05 21.84
CA GLY A 287 -1.75 0.79 21.00
C GLY A 287 -2.12 0.73 19.54
N TRP A 288 -2.90 1.72 19.09
CA TRP A 288 -3.11 2.06 17.69
C TRP A 288 -1.82 2.01 16.86
N VAL A 289 -0.70 2.41 17.45
CA VAL A 289 0.64 2.38 16.83
C VAL A 289 1.16 0.95 16.62
N LYS A 290 0.94 0.03 17.56
CA LYS A 290 1.42 -1.37 17.45
C LYS A 290 0.59 -2.21 16.49
N ALA A 291 -0.68 -1.85 16.30
CA ALA A 291 -1.57 -2.49 15.36
C ALA A 291 -1.08 -2.35 13.92
N ARG A 292 -0.64 -1.13 13.55
CA ARG A 292 -0.41 -0.74 12.15
C ARG A 292 0.76 -1.45 11.49
N TRP A 293 1.92 -1.56 12.14
CA TRP A 293 3.15 -2.07 11.48
C TRP A 293 3.13 -3.57 11.15
N THR A 294 2.15 -4.34 11.65
CA THR A 294 1.96 -5.76 11.26
C THR A 294 0.77 -5.98 10.31
N GLU A 295 0.09 -4.91 9.88
CA GLU A 295 -1.11 -5.01 9.04
C GLU A 295 -0.87 -5.76 7.74
N TYR A 296 0.32 -5.66 7.15
CA TYR A 296 0.66 -6.44 5.96
C TYR A 296 0.50 -7.96 6.14
N ARG A 297 0.69 -8.50 7.36
CA ARG A 297 0.52 -9.93 7.65
C ARG A 297 -0.95 -10.35 7.59
N ARG A 298 -1.85 -9.39 7.80
CA ARG A 298 -3.31 -9.52 7.77
C ARG A 298 -3.90 -9.16 6.41
N ALA A 299 -3.09 -8.60 5.51
CA ALA A 299 -3.52 -8.38 4.14
C ALA A 299 -3.86 -9.72 3.47
N ALA A 300 -4.93 -9.71 2.71
CA ALA A 300 -5.31 -10.85 1.90
C ALA A 300 -4.22 -11.14 0.85
N LEU A 301 -4.11 -12.40 0.48
CA LEU A 301 -3.05 -12.90 -0.39
C LEU A 301 -3.63 -13.32 -1.73
N VAL A 302 -3.07 -12.78 -2.81
CA VAL A 302 -3.43 -13.16 -4.19
C VAL A 302 -2.21 -13.83 -4.81
N PRO A 303 -2.35 -14.99 -5.49
CA PRO A 303 -1.26 -15.55 -6.29
C PRO A 303 -0.68 -14.48 -7.22
N ALA A 304 0.63 -14.27 -7.20
CA ALA A 304 1.24 -13.13 -7.87
C ALA A 304 1.00 -13.13 -9.38
N ALA A 305 1.04 -14.31 -10.02
CA ALA A 305 0.73 -14.46 -11.43
C ALA A 305 -0.69 -13.97 -11.75
N ARG A 306 -1.68 -14.50 -11.02
CA ARG A 306 -3.08 -14.09 -11.15
C ARG A 306 -3.26 -12.58 -10.93
N TYR A 307 -2.62 -12.01 -9.92
CA TYR A 307 -2.69 -10.58 -9.65
C TYR A 307 -2.24 -9.77 -10.87
N PHE A 308 -1.06 -10.06 -11.43
CA PHE A 308 -0.57 -9.29 -12.58
C PHE A 308 -1.35 -9.54 -13.86
N GLU A 309 -1.83 -10.76 -14.11
CA GLU A 309 -2.73 -11.05 -15.24
C GLU A 309 -4.01 -10.21 -15.19
N GLU A 310 -4.62 -10.10 -14.00
CA GLU A 310 -5.80 -9.26 -13.78
C GLU A 310 -5.48 -7.76 -14.00
N VAL A 311 -4.27 -7.29 -13.64
CA VAL A 311 -3.87 -5.88 -13.80
C VAL A 311 -3.68 -5.58 -15.27
N ILE A 312 -2.95 -6.45 -15.98
CA ILE A 312 -2.71 -6.37 -17.41
C ILE A 312 -4.04 -6.37 -18.17
N TYR A 313 -4.95 -7.28 -17.81
CA TYR A 313 -6.28 -7.34 -18.41
C TYR A 313 -7.07 -6.04 -18.17
N ALA A 314 -7.02 -5.49 -16.95
CA ALA A 314 -7.75 -4.27 -16.62
C ALA A 314 -7.29 -3.07 -17.47
N TYR A 315 -5.97 -2.87 -17.64
CA TYR A 315 -5.46 -1.83 -18.53
C TYR A 315 -5.77 -2.12 -20.00
N ARG A 316 -5.59 -3.36 -20.46
CA ARG A 316 -5.84 -3.72 -21.85
C ARG A 316 -7.31 -3.53 -22.26
N SER A 317 -8.24 -3.82 -21.36
CA SER A 317 -9.68 -3.64 -21.55
C SER A 317 -10.16 -2.19 -21.32
N LEU A 318 -9.26 -1.27 -20.94
CA LEU A 318 -9.59 0.09 -20.50
C LEU A 318 -10.55 0.13 -19.29
N SER A 319 -10.67 -0.98 -18.56
CA SER A 319 -11.26 -0.98 -17.21
C SER A 319 -10.38 -0.17 -16.25
N ARG A 320 -9.12 0.06 -16.62
CA ARG A 320 -8.28 1.12 -16.08
C ARG A 320 -7.60 1.91 -17.20
N LEU A 321 -7.56 3.22 -17.03
CA LEU A 321 -6.94 4.17 -17.94
C LEU A 321 -5.54 4.52 -17.42
N PRO A 322 -4.46 4.29 -18.18
CA PRO A 322 -3.19 4.87 -17.80
C PRO A 322 -3.17 6.38 -18.11
N VAL A 323 -2.03 7.04 -17.86
CA VAL A 323 -1.76 8.45 -18.20
C VAL A 323 -2.48 9.50 -17.32
N ILE A 324 -3.57 9.11 -16.66
CA ILE A 324 -4.23 9.90 -15.60
C ILE A 324 -3.67 9.55 -14.22
N LYS A 325 -3.94 10.40 -13.23
CA LYS A 325 -3.63 10.10 -11.83
C LYS A 325 -4.28 8.78 -11.42
N ALA A 326 -3.55 7.95 -10.70
CA ALA A 326 -4.00 6.60 -10.37
C ALA A 326 -5.23 6.57 -9.44
N ASP A 327 -5.48 7.65 -8.68
CA ASP A 327 -6.72 7.86 -7.90
C ASP A 327 -7.99 7.85 -8.78
N TYR A 328 -7.88 8.18 -10.07
CA TYR A 328 -9.00 8.34 -11.00
C TYR A 328 -8.85 7.47 -12.25
N ASN A 329 -8.08 6.40 -12.20
CA ASN A 329 -7.84 5.59 -13.38
C ASN A 329 -8.94 4.55 -13.68
N ASP A 330 -9.94 4.37 -12.82
CA ASP A 330 -11.10 3.50 -13.11
C ASP A 330 -12.27 4.34 -13.65
N PRO A 331 -12.60 4.27 -14.96
CA PRO A 331 -13.67 5.05 -15.56
C PRO A 331 -15.08 4.61 -15.10
N ASN A 332 -15.20 3.45 -14.45
CA ASN A 332 -16.46 2.96 -13.90
C ASN A 332 -16.61 3.28 -12.40
N ASP A 333 -15.59 3.87 -11.78
CA ASP A 333 -15.69 4.29 -10.40
C ASP A 333 -16.48 5.59 -10.32
N ASN A 334 -17.68 5.51 -9.74
CA ASN A 334 -18.52 6.67 -9.45
C ASN A 334 -18.03 7.40 -8.19
N ASN A 335 -16.71 7.43 -7.95
CA ASN A 335 -16.15 8.00 -6.75
C ASN A 335 -16.68 9.42 -6.58
N PHE A 336 -17.46 9.64 -5.51
CA PHE A 336 -18.12 10.92 -5.26
C PHE A 336 -17.12 12.09 -5.13
N LEU A 337 -15.84 11.77 -4.94
CA LEU A 337 -14.75 12.73 -4.83
C LEU A 337 -14.13 13.16 -6.16
N SER A 338 -14.48 12.52 -7.29
CA SER A 338 -13.98 12.95 -8.60
C SER A 338 -14.56 14.32 -8.95
N THR A 339 -13.70 15.28 -9.26
CA THR A 339 -14.10 16.57 -9.81
C THR A 339 -14.67 16.43 -11.22
N ASP A 340 -15.41 17.43 -11.69
CA ASP A 340 -15.87 17.48 -13.08
C ASP A 340 -14.69 17.51 -14.07
N GLU A 341 -13.55 18.11 -13.68
CA GLU A 341 -12.30 18.12 -14.44
C GLU A 341 -11.77 16.70 -14.65
N GLU A 342 -11.67 15.90 -13.58
CA GLU A 342 -11.16 14.53 -13.64
C GLU A 342 -12.09 13.61 -14.46
N ARG A 343 -13.41 13.77 -14.34
CA ARG A 343 -14.37 13.03 -15.17
C ARG A 343 -14.25 13.36 -16.66
N GLU A 344 -14.03 14.64 -16.98
CA GLU A 344 -13.79 15.09 -18.35
C GLU A 344 -12.48 14.50 -18.90
N GLU A 345 -11.40 14.46 -18.10
CA GLU A 345 -10.14 13.82 -18.47
C GLU A 345 -10.33 12.32 -18.76
N GLN A 346 -10.99 11.58 -17.86
CA GLN A 346 -11.28 10.14 -18.02
C GLN A 346 -12.03 9.84 -19.33
N GLN A 347 -13.14 10.56 -19.57
CA GLN A 347 -13.97 10.34 -20.75
C GLN A 347 -13.21 10.71 -22.03
N THR A 348 -12.38 11.74 -21.99
CA THR A 348 -11.53 12.15 -23.11
C THR A 348 -10.49 11.07 -23.42
N LEU A 349 -9.78 10.56 -22.41
CA LEU A 349 -8.81 9.48 -22.57
C LEU A 349 -9.43 8.23 -23.19
N LEU A 350 -10.55 7.76 -22.63
CA LEU A 350 -11.26 6.58 -23.14
C LEU A 350 -11.63 6.75 -24.63
N THR A 351 -12.14 7.93 -24.99
CA THR A 351 -12.49 8.26 -26.37
C THR A 351 -11.25 8.23 -27.27
N LEU A 352 -10.16 8.87 -26.85
CA LEU A 352 -8.91 8.92 -27.61
C LEU A 352 -8.27 7.54 -27.80
N TYR A 353 -8.31 6.67 -26.79
CA TYR A 353 -7.82 5.29 -26.94
C TYR A 353 -8.56 4.55 -28.07
N HIS A 354 -9.89 4.63 -28.09
CA HIS A 354 -10.70 4.02 -29.14
C HIS A 354 -10.45 4.65 -30.51
N GLU A 355 -10.43 5.99 -30.60
CA GLU A 355 -10.16 6.70 -31.86
C GLU A 355 -8.79 6.34 -32.45
N CYS A 356 -7.78 6.17 -31.59
CA CYS A 356 -6.42 5.81 -32.00
C CYS A 356 -6.23 4.29 -32.16
N GLY A 357 -7.31 3.49 -32.13
CA GLY A 357 -7.31 2.09 -32.52
C GLY A 357 -6.93 1.10 -31.42
N TRP A 358 -6.96 1.47 -30.15
CA TRP A 358 -6.67 0.54 -29.05
C TRP A 358 -7.72 -0.59 -28.97
N PRO A 359 -7.33 -1.86 -28.74
CA PRO A 359 -5.95 -2.36 -28.57
C PRO A 359 -5.28 -2.87 -29.86
N ASP A 360 -6.00 -2.98 -30.98
CA ASP A 360 -5.56 -3.75 -32.15
C ASP A 360 -4.78 -2.90 -33.18
N GLU A 361 -5.36 -1.79 -33.64
CA GLU A 361 -4.78 -0.89 -34.65
C GLU A 361 -4.15 0.36 -34.00
N TRP A 362 -3.42 0.13 -32.90
CA TRP A 362 -2.95 1.18 -32.00
C TRP A 362 -1.94 2.14 -32.65
N ARG A 363 -2.29 3.43 -32.68
CA ARG A 363 -1.45 4.53 -33.20
C ARG A 363 -0.95 5.39 -32.05
N ARG A 364 0.10 4.91 -31.38
CA ARG A 364 0.66 5.51 -30.14
C ARG A 364 1.03 6.98 -30.32
N GLU A 365 1.75 7.33 -31.38
CA GLU A 365 2.24 8.69 -31.60
C GLU A 365 1.10 9.67 -31.85
N GLU A 366 0.07 9.24 -32.59
CA GLU A 366 -1.15 10.02 -32.81
C GLU A 366 -1.89 10.24 -31.47
N PHE A 367 -2.02 9.19 -30.65
CA PHE A 367 -2.64 9.29 -29.34
C PHE A 367 -1.91 10.28 -28.42
N VAL A 368 -0.59 10.13 -28.26
CA VAL A 368 0.21 11.00 -27.38
C VAL A 368 0.05 12.46 -27.80
N ALA A 369 0.16 12.77 -29.10
CA ALA A 369 -0.01 14.11 -29.61
C ALA A 369 -1.42 14.68 -29.35
N LYS A 370 -2.47 13.88 -29.56
CA LYS A 370 -3.86 14.29 -29.27
C LYS A 370 -4.10 14.50 -27.78
N TRP A 371 -3.57 13.62 -26.94
CA TRP A 371 -3.75 13.69 -25.50
C TRP A 371 -3.06 14.92 -24.91
N ASP A 372 -1.82 15.21 -25.30
CA ASP A 372 -1.10 16.39 -24.84
C ASP A 372 -1.87 17.69 -25.16
N ALA A 373 -2.37 17.80 -26.40
CA ALA A 373 -3.19 18.95 -26.81
C ALA A 373 -4.51 19.05 -26.04
N LYS A 374 -5.20 17.91 -25.81
CA LYS A 374 -6.47 17.88 -25.09
C LYS A 374 -6.31 18.16 -23.60
N LYS A 375 -5.25 17.66 -22.99
CA LYS A 375 -4.95 17.91 -21.59
C LYS A 375 -4.71 19.41 -21.33
N GLU A 376 -3.97 20.08 -22.21
CA GLU A 376 -3.76 21.53 -22.11
C GLU A 376 -5.09 22.32 -22.24
N GLU A 377 -5.96 21.91 -23.16
CA GLU A 377 -7.30 22.50 -23.33
C GLU A 377 -8.16 22.36 -22.05
N ILE A 378 -8.19 21.16 -21.45
CA ILE A 378 -8.93 20.88 -20.22
C ILE A 378 -8.38 21.74 -19.07
N VAL A 379 -7.06 21.74 -18.85
CA VAL A 379 -6.42 22.51 -17.78
C VAL A 379 -6.72 24.01 -17.91
N GLU A 380 -6.64 24.58 -19.12
CA GLU A 380 -6.91 26.00 -19.33
C GLU A 380 -8.40 26.34 -19.10
N LYS A 381 -9.31 25.48 -19.58
CA LYS A 381 -10.75 25.62 -19.34
C LYS A 381 -11.05 25.70 -17.84
N TRP A 382 -10.50 24.79 -17.04
CA TRP A 382 -10.75 24.73 -15.59
C TRP A 382 -10.01 25.80 -14.79
N ARG A 383 -8.85 26.27 -15.28
CA ARG A 383 -8.18 27.46 -14.73
C ARG A 383 -9.06 28.70 -14.86
N ARG A 384 -9.68 28.92 -16.02
CA ARG A 384 -10.60 30.05 -16.25
C ARG A 384 -11.83 29.96 -15.35
N LEU A 385 -12.48 28.79 -15.27
CA LEU A 385 -13.67 28.60 -14.42
C LEU A 385 -13.38 28.88 -12.95
N ARG A 386 -12.22 28.46 -12.43
CA ARG A 386 -11.79 28.80 -11.06
C ARG A 386 -11.60 30.29 -10.87
N ALA A 387 -10.94 30.97 -11.81
CA ALA A 387 -10.73 32.41 -11.76
C ALA A 387 -12.04 33.24 -11.84
N GLU A 388 -13.08 32.70 -12.48
CA GLU A 388 -14.41 33.31 -12.54
C GLU A 388 -15.16 33.15 -11.21
N HIS A 389 -15.06 32.00 -10.53
CA HIS A 389 -15.70 31.76 -9.23
C HIS A 389 -15.01 32.47 -8.05
N SER A 390 -13.75 32.86 -8.18
CA SER A 390 -13.04 33.61 -7.13
C SER A 390 -13.32 35.12 -7.14
N LYS A 391 -14.07 35.64 -8.11
CA LYS A 391 -14.49 37.04 -8.21
C LYS A 391 -15.90 37.21 -7.64
#